data_AF-A0A178Y184-F1
#
_entry.id   AF-A0A178Y184-F1
#
_cell.length_a   1.000
_cell.length_b   1.000
_cell.length_c   1.000
_cell.angle_alpha   90.00
_cell.angle_beta   90.00
_cell.angle_gamma   90.00
#
_symmetry.space_group_name_H-M   'P 1'
#
loop_
_entity.id
_entity.type
_entity.pdbx_description
1 polymer ?
#
loop_
_entity_poly.entity_id
_entity_poly.type
_entity_poly.pdbx_seq_one_letter_code
_entity_poly.pdbx_strand_id
1 'polypeptide(L)'
;MTADGETGAATVERHKLYEDVLAILTGTLIVSLGVVIYSKAVLLTGSTAGLALLLQYATGTSFWLMFSLVNLPFYILAIKRLGWLFTLRTFLAVSLVSLFSRLTAQWVEFARLEPIYAAVVGGGLMGMGLLVLFRHRTGLGGINILAIYLQEKSGIRAGYFQLAVDLAILSAAFFVLPPANLMLSVVGATVVNMMLAINHKPGRYVGVT
;
A
#
# COMPACT_ATOMS: atom_id res chain seq x y z
N MET A 1 0.13 -2.58 57.13
CA MET A 1 -1.22 -2.87 56.61
C MET A 1 -1.24 -2.42 55.16
N THR A 2 -1.51 -3.38 54.29
CA THR A 2 -1.31 -3.46 52.84
C THR A 2 -2.17 -2.51 52.00
N ALA A 3 -1.65 -2.07 50.85
CA ALA A 3 -2.26 -2.35 49.54
C ALA A 3 -1.40 -1.72 48.42
N ASP A 4 -0.62 -2.57 47.76
CA ASP A 4 -0.09 -2.34 46.42
C ASP A 4 -1.28 -2.17 45.45
N GLY A 5 -1.36 -1.01 44.80
CA GLY A 5 -2.26 -0.77 43.68
C GLY A 5 -1.56 -1.13 42.39
N GLU A 6 -1.71 -2.38 41.95
CA GLU A 6 -1.18 -2.91 40.69
C GLU A 6 -1.63 -2.04 39.50
N THR A 7 -0.68 -1.37 38.87
CA THR A 7 -0.86 -0.76 37.55
C THR A 7 -1.05 -1.89 36.55
N GLY A 8 -2.30 -2.23 36.23
CA GLY A 8 -2.66 -3.21 35.20
C GLY A 8 -2.10 -2.80 33.84
N ALA A 9 -0.89 -3.28 33.52
CA ALA A 9 -0.33 -3.20 32.20
C ALA A 9 -1.23 -4.03 31.28
N ALA A 10 -2.02 -3.35 30.44
CA ALA A 10 -2.86 -3.99 29.45
C ALA A 10 -2.00 -4.98 28.65
N THR A 11 -2.27 -6.29 28.82
CA THR A 11 -1.60 -7.35 28.08
C THR A 11 -1.94 -7.17 26.61
N VAL A 12 -0.97 -6.70 25.83
CA VAL A 12 -1.13 -6.54 24.38
C VAL A 12 -1.34 -7.93 23.77
N GLU A 13 -2.56 -8.23 23.32
CA GLU A 13 -2.88 -9.53 22.73
C GLU A 13 -2.18 -9.71 21.39
N ARG A 14 -1.51 -10.86 21.26
CA ARG A 14 -0.74 -11.28 20.09
C ARG A 14 -1.68 -11.86 19.03
N HIS A 15 -1.56 -11.41 17.78
CA HIS A 15 -2.33 -12.02 16.69
C HIS A 15 -1.96 -13.48 16.48
N LYS A 16 -2.97 -14.33 16.31
CA LYS A 16 -2.76 -15.73 15.97
C LYS A 16 -2.50 -15.88 14.46
N LEU A 17 -1.83 -16.96 14.06
CA LEU A 17 -1.45 -17.18 12.66
C LEU A 17 -2.65 -17.18 11.69
N TYR A 18 -3.81 -17.69 12.10
CA TYR A 18 -5.01 -17.66 11.24
C TYR A 18 -5.55 -16.24 11.04
N GLU A 19 -5.36 -15.34 12.01
CA GLU A 19 -5.76 -13.92 11.90
C GLU A 19 -4.87 -13.21 10.90
N ASP A 20 -3.56 -13.46 10.97
CA ASP A 20 -2.58 -12.96 10.00
C ASP A 20 -2.92 -13.44 8.59
N VAL A 21 -3.23 -14.73 8.41
CA VAL A 21 -3.58 -15.29 7.09
C VAL A 21 -4.86 -14.66 6.54
N LEU A 22 -5.92 -14.57 7.35
CA LEU A 22 -7.20 -13.99 6.93
C LEU A 22 -7.04 -12.50 6.61
N ALA A 23 -6.29 -11.75 7.41
CA ALA A 23 -6.02 -10.35 7.17
C ALA A 23 -5.20 -10.13 5.89
N ILE A 24 -4.18 -10.97 5.63
CA ILE A 24 -3.39 -10.87 4.39
C ILE A 24 -4.27 -11.17 3.18
N LEU A 25 -5.08 -12.24 3.21
CA LEU A 25 -5.95 -12.58 2.09
C LEU A 25 -7.00 -11.50 1.81
N THR A 26 -7.71 -11.05 2.85
CA THR A 26 -8.76 -10.02 2.70
C THR A 26 -8.18 -8.65 2.35
N GLY A 27 -7.11 -8.23 3.02
CA GLY A 27 -6.43 -6.96 2.74
C GLY A 27 -5.90 -6.90 1.31
N THR A 28 -5.24 -7.96 0.84
CA THR A 28 -4.72 -8.01 -0.54
C THR A 28 -5.82 -8.04 -1.60
N LEU A 29 -6.93 -8.73 -1.35
CA LEU A 29 -8.11 -8.74 -2.24
C LEU A 29 -8.76 -7.35 -2.33
N ILE A 30 -8.89 -6.65 -1.19
CA ILE A 30 -9.45 -5.29 -1.14
C ILE A 30 -8.54 -4.32 -1.89
N VAL A 31 -7.22 -4.37 -1.64
CA VAL A 31 -6.25 -3.54 -2.38
C VAL A 31 -6.31 -3.85 -3.88
N SER A 32 -6.32 -5.12 -4.28
CA SER A 32 -6.33 -5.48 -5.70
C SER A 32 -7.59 -4.99 -6.41
N LEU A 33 -8.75 -5.04 -5.76
CA LEU A 33 -9.99 -4.49 -6.32
C LEU A 33 -9.89 -2.97 -6.51
N GLY A 34 -9.39 -2.24 -5.50
CA GLY A 34 -9.18 -0.80 -5.59
C GLY A 34 -8.21 -0.41 -6.71
N VAL A 35 -7.14 -1.18 -6.89
CA VAL A 35 -6.18 -0.98 -7.98
C VAL A 35 -6.79 -1.27 -9.35
N VAL A 36 -7.61 -2.32 -9.51
CA VAL A 36 -8.28 -2.60 -10.79
C VAL A 36 -9.25 -1.47 -11.17
N ILE A 37 -9.98 -0.92 -10.20
CA ILE A 37 -10.82 0.27 -10.40
C ILE A 37 -9.97 1.46 -10.87
N TYR A 38 -8.82 1.71 -10.24
CA TYR A 38 -7.90 2.78 -10.66
C TYR A 38 -7.34 2.55 -12.07
N SER A 39 -6.92 1.32 -12.37
CA SER A 39 -6.42 0.93 -13.69
C SER A 39 -7.45 1.19 -14.79
N LYS A 40 -8.72 0.86 -14.55
CA LYS A 40 -9.83 1.10 -15.49
C LYS A 40 -10.15 2.59 -15.66
N ALA A 41 -10.03 3.37 -14.59
CA ALA A 41 -10.25 4.82 -14.64
C ALA A 41 -8.99 5.62 -15.03
N VAL A 42 -7.88 4.96 -15.33
CA VAL A 42 -6.56 5.56 -15.62
C VAL A 42 -6.18 6.58 -14.55
N LEU A 43 -6.25 6.14 -13.29
CA LEU A 43 -5.90 6.92 -12.11
C LEU A 43 -4.60 6.41 -11.49
N LEU A 44 -3.97 7.26 -10.70
CA LEU A 44 -2.73 6.99 -9.99
C LEU A 44 -2.93 7.08 -8.48
N THR A 45 -2.16 6.28 -7.74
CA THR A 45 -1.99 6.40 -6.29
C THR A 45 -0.52 6.76 -6.00
N GLY A 46 -0.18 7.02 -4.74
CA GLY A 46 1.21 7.25 -4.32
C GLY A 46 2.02 5.96 -4.19
N SER A 47 3.33 6.08 -3.91
CA SER A 47 4.23 4.95 -3.61
C SER A 47 4.37 3.91 -4.74
N THR A 48 4.69 2.64 -4.41
CA THR A 48 5.06 1.59 -5.37
C THR A 48 3.91 1.17 -6.27
N ALA A 49 2.68 1.13 -5.75
CA ALA A 49 1.48 0.85 -6.53
C ALA A 49 1.24 1.95 -7.57
N GLY A 50 1.47 3.20 -7.20
CA GLY A 50 1.45 4.36 -8.11
C GLY A 50 2.44 4.24 -9.26
N LEU A 51 3.71 3.94 -8.92
CA LEU A 51 4.75 3.71 -9.91
C LEU A 51 4.40 2.54 -10.85
N ALA A 52 3.84 1.45 -10.31
CA ALA A 52 3.42 0.31 -11.12
C ALA A 52 2.26 0.64 -12.08
N LEU A 53 1.27 1.43 -11.64
CA LEU A 53 0.19 1.93 -12.50
C LEU A 53 0.74 2.86 -13.59
N LEU A 54 1.65 3.76 -13.23
CA LEU A 54 2.27 4.67 -14.19
C LEU A 54 3.03 3.91 -15.27
N LEU A 55 3.81 2.90 -14.88
CA LEU A 55 4.54 2.05 -15.82
C LEU A 55 3.58 1.23 -16.69
N GLN A 56 2.48 0.72 -16.14
CA GLN A 56 1.42 0.08 -16.92
C GLN A 56 0.89 1.03 -18.00
N TYR A 57 0.57 2.28 -17.65
CA TYR A 57 0.01 3.25 -18.62
C TYR A 57 1.03 3.68 -19.67
N ALA A 58 2.30 3.84 -19.28
CA ALA A 58 3.38 4.23 -20.19
C ALA A 58 3.80 3.12 -21.16
N THR A 59 3.73 1.86 -20.74
CA THR A 59 4.23 0.70 -21.52
C THR A 59 3.14 -0.16 -22.14
N GLY A 60 1.89 0.02 -21.72
CA GLY A 60 0.76 -0.84 -22.13
C GLY A 60 0.78 -2.25 -21.53
N THR A 61 1.69 -2.52 -20.58
CA THR A 61 1.81 -3.83 -19.92
C THR A 61 0.82 -3.98 -18.77
N SER A 62 0.64 -5.20 -18.25
CA SER A 62 -0.31 -5.44 -17.15
C SER A 62 0.22 -4.97 -15.78
N PHE A 63 -0.65 -4.37 -14.97
CA PHE A 63 -0.34 -3.93 -13.60
C PHE A 63 0.36 -5.01 -12.76
N TRP A 64 -0.16 -6.24 -12.75
CA TRP A 64 0.36 -7.33 -11.90
C TRP A 64 1.86 -7.59 -12.15
N LEU A 65 2.32 -7.43 -13.40
CA LEU A 65 3.71 -7.62 -13.77
C LEU A 65 4.54 -6.44 -13.29
N MET A 66 4.10 -5.21 -13.59
CA MET A 66 4.81 -3.99 -13.18
C MET A 66 4.90 -3.87 -11.65
N PHE A 67 3.84 -4.21 -10.93
CA PHE A 67 3.84 -4.20 -9.48
C PHE A 67 4.82 -5.22 -8.89
N SER A 68 4.89 -6.42 -9.48
CA SER A 68 5.86 -7.44 -9.07
C SER A 68 7.29 -7.00 -9.33
N LEU A 69 7.58 -6.47 -10.53
CA LEU A 69 8.91 -6.01 -10.93
C LEU A 69 9.39 -4.82 -10.10
N VAL A 70 8.53 -3.83 -9.87
CA VAL A 70 8.84 -2.67 -9.02
C VAL A 70 9.17 -3.11 -7.60
N ASN A 71 8.53 -4.16 -7.07
CA ASN A 71 8.78 -4.62 -5.71
C ASN A 71 10.06 -5.49 -5.54
N LEU A 72 10.55 -6.14 -6.60
CA LEU A 72 11.75 -6.99 -6.55
C LEU A 72 12.97 -6.37 -5.84
N PRO A 73 13.45 -5.16 -6.22
CA PRO A 73 14.63 -4.58 -5.59
C PRO A 73 14.44 -4.32 -4.09
N PHE A 74 13.20 -4.11 -3.66
CA PHE A 74 12.89 -3.80 -2.27
C PHE A 74 12.86 -5.04 -1.37
N TYR A 75 12.70 -6.25 -1.91
CA TYR A 75 12.83 -7.48 -1.11
C TYR A 75 14.27 -7.64 -0.58
N ILE A 76 15.27 -7.30 -1.39
CA ILE A 76 16.68 -7.36 -0.99
C ILE A 76 16.93 -6.39 0.19
N LEU A 77 16.36 -5.18 0.11
CA LEU A 77 16.42 -4.19 1.18
C LEU A 77 15.66 -4.64 2.44
N ALA A 78 14.47 -5.22 2.26
CA ALA A 78 13.64 -5.71 3.35
C ALA A 78 14.34 -6.83 4.15
N ILE A 79 14.99 -7.79 3.47
CA ILE A 79 15.76 -8.85 4.14
C ILE A 79 16.83 -8.27 5.03
N LYS A 80 17.58 -7.28 4.51
CA LYS A 80 18.71 -6.67 5.21
C LYS A 80 18.29 -5.80 6.40
N ARG A 81 17.06 -5.27 6.42
CA ARG A 81 16.64 -4.26 7.43
C ARG A 81 15.53 -4.71 8.36
N LEU A 82 14.52 -5.41 7.85
CA LEU A 82 13.33 -5.81 8.59
C LEU A 82 13.32 -7.30 8.92
N GLY A 83 14.28 -8.05 8.36
CA GLY A 83 14.45 -9.48 8.61
C GLY A 83 13.61 -10.36 7.72
N TRP A 84 13.81 -11.68 7.86
CA TRP A 84 13.31 -12.63 6.89
C TRP A 84 11.78 -12.79 6.98
N LEU A 85 11.25 -12.83 8.20
CA LEU A 85 9.82 -13.04 8.45
C LEU A 85 8.95 -11.92 7.85
N PHE A 86 9.35 -10.66 8.04
CA PHE A 86 8.66 -9.50 7.46
C PHE A 86 8.69 -9.55 5.93
N THR A 87 9.84 -9.90 5.36
CA THR A 87 9.98 -9.93 3.90
C THR A 87 9.16 -11.05 3.29
N LEU A 88 9.10 -12.24 3.90
CA LEU A 88 8.26 -13.33 3.41
C LEU A 88 6.78 -12.94 3.42
N ARG A 89 6.29 -12.31 4.50
CA ARG A 89 4.92 -11.79 4.58
C ARG A 89 4.64 -10.75 3.49
N THR A 90 5.56 -9.80 3.31
CA THR A 90 5.48 -8.75 2.28
C THR A 90 5.51 -9.33 0.87
N PHE A 91 6.39 -10.29 0.61
CA PHE A 91 6.48 -11.00 -0.67
C PHE A 91 5.18 -11.74 -0.99
N LEU A 92 4.62 -12.47 -0.01
CA LEU A 92 3.33 -13.14 -0.16
C LEU A 92 2.22 -12.13 -0.44
N ALA A 93 2.16 -11.03 0.30
CA ALA A 93 1.13 -10.01 0.11
C ALA A 93 1.23 -9.33 -1.27
N VAL A 94 2.43 -8.95 -1.70
CA VAL A 94 2.64 -8.39 -3.05
C VAL A 94 2.28 -9.39 -4.13
N SER A 95 2.68 -10.65 -3.97
CA SER A 95 2.34 -11.73 -4.92
C SER A 95 0.83 -11.95 -5.00
N LEU A 96 0.12 -11.90 -3.86
CA LEU A 96 -1.33 -12.00 -3.80
C LEU A 96 -2.02 -10.79 -4.43
N VAL A 97 -1.56 -9.55 -4.18
CA VAL A 97 -2.09 -8.36 -4.86
C VAL A 97 -1.89 -8.46 -6.38
N SER A 98 -0.72 -8.91 -6.83
CA SER A 98 -0.46 -9.15 -8.26
C SER A 98 -1.38 -10.22 -8.83
N LEU A 99 -1.54 -11.36 -8.15
CA LEU A 99 -2.41 -12.44 -8.59
C LEU A 99 -3.87 -12.01 -8.62
N PHE A 100 -4.39 -11.45 -7.52
CA PHE A 100 -5.77 -11.01 -7.43
C PHE A 100 -6.05 -9.85 -8.38
N SER A 101 -5.15 -8.89 -8.59
CA SER A 101 -5.38 -7.83 -9.58
C SER A 101 -5.48 -8.39 -11.01
N ARG A 102 -4.68 -9.41 -11.35
CA ARG A 102 -4.82 -10.13 -12.63
C ARG A 102 -6.16 -10.84 -12.73
N LEU A 103 -6.56 -11.61 -11.71
CA LEU A 103 -7.80 -12.38 -11.72
C LEU A 103 -9.03 -11.46 -11.71
N THR A 104 -9.05 -10.45 -10.84
CA THR A 104 -10.13 -9.45 -10.78
C THR A 104 -10.27 -8.70 -12.10
N ALA A 105 -9.17 -8.34 -12.78
CA ALA A 105 -9.25 -7.70 -14.09
C ALA A 105 -9.83 -8.62 -15.19
N GLN A 106 -9.80 -9.95 -15.01
CA GLN A 106 -10.37 -10.94 -15.91
C GLN A 106 -11.81 -11.33 -15.55
N TRP A 107 -12.17 -11.27 -14.27
CA TRP A 107 -13.47 -11.73 -13.77
C TRP A 107 -14.48 -10.59 -13.56
N VAL A 108 -14.00 -9.36 -13.37
CA VAL A 108 -14.85 -8.20 -13.07
C VAL A 108 -14.79 -7.21 -14.22
N GLU A 109 -15.93 -7.02 -14.87
CA GLU A 109 -16.12 -6.00 -15.90
C GLU A 109 -17.05 -4.91 -15.40
N PHE A 110 -16.70 -3.66 -15.70
CA PHE A 110 -17.51 -2.50 -15.35
C PHE A 110 -18.22 -2.02 -16.60
N ALA A 111 -19.55 -2.13 -16.65
CA ALA A 111 -20.36 -1.60 -17.75
C ALA A 111 -20.25 -0.07 -17.85
N ARG A 112 -20.16 0.61 -16.70
CA ARG A 112 -19.88 2.05 -16.57
C ARG A 112 -19.09 2.29 -15.29
N LEU A 113 -18.05 3.09 -15.37
CA LEU A 113 -17.26 3.51 -14.22
C LEU A 113 -17.00 5.01 -14.29
N GLU A 114 -17.65 5.77 -13.41
CA GLU A 114 -17.45 7.21 -13.33
C GLU A 114 -16.09 7.53 -12.69
N PRO A 115 -15.25 8.41 -13.28
CA PRO A 115 -13.91 8.68 -12.78
C PRO A 115 -13.86 9.20 -11.33
N ILE A 116 -14.84 10.02 -10.94
CA ILE A 116 -14.94 10.55 -9.57
C ILE A 116 -15.24 9.41 -8.58
N TYR A 117 -16.17 8.53 -8.94
CA TYR A 117 -16.48 7.34 -8.13
C TYR A 117 -15.25 6.45 -8.00
N ALA A 118 -14.53 6.22 -9.11
CA ALA A 118 -13.31 5.43 -9.11
C ALA A 118 -12.24 6.02 -8.19
N ALA A 119 -12.04 7.34 -8.20
CA ALA A 119 -11.07 8.01 -7.33
C ALA A 119 -11.41 7.84 -5.84
N VAL A 120 -12.66 8.06 -5.45
CA VAL A 120 -13.06 7.97 -4.04
C VAL A 120 -13.14 6.52 -3.56
N VAL A 121 -13.84 5.65 -4.30
CA VAL A 121 -14.06 4.25 -3.89
C VAL A 121 -12.81 3.41 -4.08
N GLY A 122 -12.11 3.54 -5.21
CA GLY A 122 -10.84 2.83 -5.42
C GLY A 122 -9.78 3.25 -4.41
N GLY A 123 -9.69 4.55 -4.10
CA GLY A 123 -8.80 5.09 -3.08
C GLY A 123 -9.20 4.60 -1.69
N GLY A 124 -10.49 4.60 -1.39
CA GLY A 124 -11.02 4.09 -0.13
C GLY A 124 -10.73 2.61 0.11
N LEU A 125 -10.93 1.78 -0.91
CA LEU A 125 -10.61 0.36 -0.88
C LEU A 125 -9.11 0.14 -0.66
N MET A 126 -8.25 0.79 -1.46
CA MET A 126 -6.81 0.68 -1.27
C MET A 126 -6.38 1.13 0.13
N GLY A 127 -6.91 2.25 0.63
CA GLY A 127 -6.64 2.73 1.98
C GLY A 127 -7.05 1.72 3.06
N MET A 128 -8.25 1.15 2.96
CA MET A 128 -8.74 0.13 3.88
C MET A 128 -7.90 -1.15 3.84
N GLY A 129 -7.60 -1.65 2.65
CA GLY A 129 -6.78 -2.86 2.50
C GLY A 129 -5.34 -2.66 3.01
N LEU A 130 -4.76 -1.47 2.78
CA LEU A 130 -3.46 -1.09 3.36
C LEU A 130 -3.50 -1.07 4.89
N LEU A 131 -4.58 -0.53 5.50
CA LEU A 131 -4.75 -0.53 6.95
C LEU A 131 -4.80 -1.94 7.53
N VAL A 132 -5.54 -2.85 6.89
CA VAL A 132 -5.60 -4.27 7.29
C VAL A 132 -4.20 -4.88 7.27
N LEU A 133 -3.44 -4.67 6.19
CA LEU A 133 -2.11 -5.25 6.05
C LEU A 133 -1.08 -4.65 7.02
N PHE A 134 -1.11 -3.34 7.23
CA PHE A 134 -0.21 -2.67 8.17
C PHE A 134 -0.46 -3.08 9.61
N ARG A 135 -1.71 -3.35 9.99
CA ARG A 135 -2.06 -3.88 11.32
C ARG A 135 -1.40 -5.23 11.62
N HIS A 136 -1.20 -6.04 10.59
CA HIS A 136 -0.53 -7.33 10.66
C HIS A 136 0.95 -7.26 10.22
N ARG A 137 1.56 -6.07 10.30
CA ARG A 137 2.98 -5.78 9.96
C ARG A 137 3.38 -6.30 8.58
N THR A 138 2.50 -6.19 7.61
CA THR A 138 2.73 -6.62 6.23
C THR A 138 2.87 -5.41 5.33
N GLY A 139 4.01 -5.30 4.63
CA GLY A 139 4.25 -4.19 3.71
C GLY A 139 3.60 -4.42 2.34
N LEU A 140 3.27 -3.32 1.64
CA LEU A 140 2.95 -3.31 0.21
C LEU A 140 3.78 -2.28 -0.58
N GLY A 141 4.69 -1.59 0.11
CA GLY A 141 5.46 -0.46 -0.43
C GLY A 141 6.92 -0.54 -0.07
N GLY A 142 7.74 -0.96 -1.02
CA GLY A 142 9.18 -0.98 -0.88
C GLY A 142 9.84 0.40 -0.80
N ILE A 143 9.21 1.44 -1.38
CA ILE A 143 9.70 2.83 -1.32
C ILE A 143 9.83 3.31 0.13
N ASN A 144 8.90 2.95 1.02
CA ASN A 144 9.00 3.31 2.43
C ASN A 144 10.20 2.63 3.13
N ILE A 145 10.45 1.36 2.81
CA ILE A 145 11.62 0.62 3.33
C ILE A 145 12.92 1.28 2.84
N LEU A 146 12.95 1.70 1.58
CA LEU A 146 14.08 2.43 1.01
C LEU A 146 14.23 3.82 1.66
N ALA A 147 13.14 4.51 1.96
CA ALA A 147 13.16 5.81 2.63
C ALA A 147 13.79 5.71 4.03
N ILE A 148 13.37 4.72 4.83
CA ILE A 148 13.95 4.43 6.15
C ILE A 148 15.43 4.07 6.01
N TYR A 149 15.77 3.21 5.05
CA TYR A 149 17.15 2.82 4.77
C TYR A 149 18.06 4.04 4.46
N LEU A 150 17.59 4.95 3.61
CA LEU A 150 18.31 6.17 3.25
C LEU A 150 18.38 7.16 4.40
N GLN A 151 17.36 7.22 5.26
CA GLN A 151 17.40 8.04 6.46
C GLN A 151 18.50 7.59 7.41
N GLU A 152 18.63 6.28 7.64
CA GLU A 152 19.68 5.75 8.51
C GLU A 152 21.08 5.89 7.90
N LYS A 153 21.21 5.72 6.58
CA LYS A 153 22.52 5.74 5.90
C LYS A 153 23.02 7.15 5.59
N SER A 154 22.13 8.04 5.18
CA SER A 154 22.47 9.35 4.61
C SER A 154 21.91 10.53 5.41
N GLY A 155 21.14 10.27 6.49
CA GLY A 155 20.58 11.32 7.35
C GLY A 155 19.39 12.09 6.76
N ILE A 156 18.98 11.77 5.52
CA ILE A 156 17.83 12.42 4.86
C ILE A 156 16.55 11.92 5.54
N ARG A 157 15.69 12.82 6.03
CA ARG A 157 14.43 12.41 6.66
C ARG A 157 13.58 11.60 5.67
N ALA A 158 13.11 10.41 6.06
CA ALA A 158 12.34 9.51 5.19
C ALA A 158 11.14 10.21 4.55
N GLY A 159 10.46 11.10 5.28
CA GLY A 159 9.35 11.89 4.77
C GLY A 159 9.71 12.78 3.56
N TYR A 160 10.90 13.39 3.55
CA TYR A 160 11.34 14.19 2.40
C TYR A 160 11.69 13.33 1.20
N PHE A 161 12.31 12.16 1.42
CA PHE A 161 12.57 11.21 0.36
C PHE A 161 11.27 10.67 -0.26
N GLN A 162 10.31 10.29 0.58
CA GLN A 162 8.99 9.85 0.14
C GLN A 162 8.30 10.93 -0.70
N LEU A 163 8.30 12.18 -0.21
CA LEU A 163 7.72 13.32 -0.92
C LEU A 163 8.42 13.57 -2.27
N ALA A 164 9.74 13.45 -2.33
CA ALA A 164 10.48 13.58 -3.58
C ALA A 164 10.11 12.47 -4.59
N VAL A 165 9.95 11.23 -4.13
CA VAL A 165 9.52 10.11 -4.98
C VAL A 165 8.09 10.32 -5.47
N ASP A 166 7.16 10.71 -4.60
CA ASP A 166 5.77 10.96 -4.99
C ASP A 166 5.65 12.14 -5.97
N LEU A 167 6.43 13.22 -5.77
CA LEU A 167 6.52 14.33 -6.72
C LEU A 167 7.11 13.90 -8.06
N ALA A 168 8.14 13.04 -8.07
CA ALA A 168 8.72 12.52 -9.30
C ALA A 168 7.70 11.66 -10.07
N ILE A 169 6.95 10.80 -9.37
CA ILE A 169 5.87 10.00 -9.95
C ILE A 169 4.78 10.91 -10.52
N LEU A 170 4.32 11.92 -9.77
CA LEU A 170 3.29 12.84 -10.23
C LEU A 170 3.74 13.69 -11.43
N SER A 171 5.00 14.13 -11.42
CA SER A 171 5.60 14.88 -12.53
C SER A 171 5.71 14.02 -13.79
N ALA A 172 6.10 12.76 -13.65
CA ALA A 172 6.10 11.81 -14.77
C ALA A 172 4.66 11.50 -15.25
N ALA A 173 3.70 11.38 -14.32
CA ALA A 173 2.31 11.15 -14.63
C ALA A 173 1.66 12.28 -15.44
N PHE A 174 2.13 13.52 -15.29
CA PHE A 174 1.69 14.65 -16.12
C PHE A 174 1.90 14.42 -17.63
N PHE A 175 2.92 13.65 -18.02
CA PHE A 175 3.20 13.34 -19.43
C PHE A 175 2.45 12.10 -19.94
N VAL A 176 1.83 11.32 -19.05
CA VAL A 176 1.20 10.04 -19.39
C VAL A 176 -0.32 10.09 -19.23
N LEU A 177 -0.83 10.83 -18.24
CA LEU A 177 -2.26 10.90 -17.93
C LEU A 177 -2.89 12.21 -18.43
N PRO A 178 -4.17 12.17 -18.85
CA PRO A 178 -4.94 13.40 -19.07
C PRO A 178 -4.99 14.27 -17.80
N PRO A 179 -5.00 15.62 -17.92
CA PRO A 179 -5.02 16.51 -16.76
C PRO A 179 -6.17 16.25 -15.78
N ALA A 180 -7.36 15.91 -16.28
CA ALA A 180 -8.52 15.59 -15.44
C ALA A 180 -8.26 14.36 -14.57
N ASN A 181 -7.70 13.30 -15.15
CA ASN A 181 -7.36 12.06 -14.45
C ASN A 181 -6.24 12.29 -13.43
N LEU A 182 -5.28 13.17 -13.75
CA LEU A 182 -4.23 13.56 -12.81
C LEU A 182 -4.82 14.26 -11.58
N MET A 183 -5.74 15.21 -11.77
CA MET A 183 -6.43 15.87 -10.65
C MET A 183 -7.24 14.89 -9.80
N LEU A 184 -7.95 13.96 -10.45
CA LEU A 184 -8.67 12.89 -9.75
C LEU A 184 -7.74 11.92 -9.02
N SER A 185 -6.55 11.68 -9.55
CA SER A 185 -5.51 10.87 -8.89
C SER A 185 -5.02 11.55 -7.62
N VAL A 186 -4.87 12.88 -7.62
CA VAL A 186 -4.57 13.65 -6.40
C VAL A 186 -5.69 13.48 -5.38
N VAL A 187 -6.96 13.63 -5.78
CA VAL A 187 -8.11 13.41 -4.88
C VAL A 187 -8.10 12.01 -4.30
N GLY A 188 -7.94 10.99 -5.13
CA GLY A 188 -7.89 9.60 -4.70
C GLY A 188 -6.72 9.30 -3.78
N ALA A 189 -5.53 9.86 -4.06
CA ALA A 189 -4.37 9.76 -3.18
C ALA A 189 -4.61 10.47 -1.84
N THR A 190 -5.32 11.59 -1.82
CA THR A 190 -5.74 12.24 -0.57
C THR A 190 -6.68 11.34 0.23
N VAL A 191 -7.64 10.66 -0.42
CA VAL A 191 -8.53 9.71 0.25
C VAL A 191 -7.74 8.57 0.91
N VAL A 192 -6.82 7.94 0.16
CA VAL A 192 -5.93 6.89 0.71
C VAL A 192 -5.17 7.43 1.91
N ASN A 193 -4.48 8.55 1.76
CA ASN A 193 -3.65 9.14 2.82
C ASN A 193 -4.48 9.55 4.04
N MET A 194 -5.69 10.08 3.85
CA MET A 194 -6.57 10.46 4.96
C MET A 194 -7.06 9.24 5.72
N MET A 195 -7.41 8.15 5.03
CA MET A 195 -7.75 6.89 5.69
C MET A 195 -6.58 6.36 6.52
N LEU A 196 -5.36 6.38 5.96
CA LEU A 196 -4.18 6.01 6.73
C LEU A 196 -3.96 6.97 7.90
N ALA A 197 -3.94 8.29 7.69
CA ALA A 197 -3.66 9.27 8.74
C ALA A 197 -4.65 9.22 9.92
N ILE A 198 -5.94 9.04 9.65
CA ILE A 198 -6.98 9.00 10.69
C ILE A 198 -6.95 7.68 11.45
N ASN A 199 -6.74 6.56 10.76
CA ASN A 199 -6.88 5.22 11.35
C ASN A 199 -5.54 4.64 11.86
N HIS A 200 -4.42 5.05 11.29
CA HIS A 200 -3.07 4.65 11.69
C HIS A 200 -2.53 5.57 12.79
N LYS A 201 -3.15 5.53 13.97
CA LYS A 201 -2.62 6.20 15.18
C LYS A 201 -1.62 5.31 15.92
N PRO A 202 -0.41 5.81 16.25
CA PRO A 202 0.55 5.09 17.10
C PRO A 202 -0.11 4.68 18.43
N GLY A 203 -0.03 3.41 18.80
CA GLY A 203 -0.47 2.90 20.11
C GLY A 203 -1.88 2.30 20.19
N ARG A 204 -2.75 2.45 19.19
CA ARG A 204 -4.12 1.88 19.26
C ARG A 204 -4.30 0.56 18.49
N TYR A 205 -3.41 0.25 17.53
CA TYR A 205 -3.59 -0.87 16.61
C TYR A 205 -2.28 -1.57 16.16
N VAL A 206 -1.23 -1.53 16.98
CA VAL A 206 -0.05 -2.35 16.73
C VAL A 206 -0.31 -3.77 17.20
N GLY A 207 -0.66 -4.67 16.28
CA GLY A 207 -0.48 -6.10 16.51
C GLY A 207 1.00 -6.36 16.77
N VAL A 208 1.37 -6.70 17.99
CA VAL A 208 2.73 -7.06 18.35
C VAL A 208 2.83 -8.58 18.25
N THR A 209 3.62 -9.05 17.28
CA THR A 209 4.09 -10.44 17.19
C THR A 209 5.12 -10.73 18.25
#